data_AF-A0A7J7UK62-F1
#
_entry.id   AF-A0A7J7UK62-F1
#
_cell.length_a   1.000
_cell.length_b   1.000
_cell.length_c   1.000
_cell.angle_alpha   90.00
_cell.angle_beta   90.00
_cell.angle_gamma   90.00
#
_symmetry.space_group_name_H-M   'P 1'
#
loop_
_entity.id
_entity.type
_entity.pdbx_description
1 polymer ?
#
loop_
_entity_poly.entity_id
_entity_poly.type
_entity_poly.pdbx_seq_one_letter_code
_entity_poly.pdbx_strand_id
1 'polypeptide(L)'
;MRHMVGPDWRQLFDVVIVQADKPSFFTDPRKPFRKLDEKGSLQWDRITRLEKGKIYRQGNLFDFLRLTEWRGPRVLYFGDHLYSDLADLMLRHGWRTGAIIPELEREIRIINTEQYMHSLTWQQALTGLLERMQTYQDAESRQVLAAWMKERQELRCITKALFNAQFGSIFRTFHNPTYFSRRLVRFSDLYMASLSCLLNYRVDFTFYPRRTPLQHEAPLWMDQLCTGCMKTPFLSDMAHIR
;
A
#
# COMPACT_ATOMS: atom_id res chain seq x y z
N MET A 1 8.60 0.44 -22.99
CA MET A 1 9.15 -0.93 -23.02
C MET A 1 10.49 -1.04 -23.73
N ARG A 2 10.61 -0.78 -25.04
CA ARG A 2 11.91 -0.89 -25.75
C ARG A 2 13.05 -0.10 -25.07
N HIS A 3 12.77 1.12 -24.61
CA HIS A 3 13.75 1.94 -23.88
C HIS A 3 14.07 1.46 -22.46
N MET A 4 13.19 0.68 -21.83
CA MET A 4 13.34 0.27 -20.43
C MET A 4 14.02 -1.09 -20.28
N VAL A 5 13.71 -2.04 -21.18
CA VAL A 5 14.13 -3.45 -21.08
C VAL A 5 14.77 -3.98 -22.38
N GLY A 6 14.93 -3.12 -23.39
CA GLY A 6 15.59 -3.49 -24.65
C GLY A 6 14.64 -3.96 -25.77
N PRO A 7 15.20 -4.34 -26.93
CA PRO A 7 14.42 -4.67 -28.13
C PRO A 7 13.54 -5.93 -27.95
N ASP A 8 14.02 -6.91 -27.19
CA ASP A 8 13.38 -8.22 -27.02
C ASP A 8 12.41 -8.30 -25.83
N TRP A 9 11.97 -7.14 -25.31
CA TRP A 9 11.08 -7.07 -24.15
C TRP A 9 9.81 -7.93 -24.26
N ARG A 10 9.35 -8.20 -25.48
CA ARG A 10 8.17 -9.05 -25.73
C ARG A 10 8.36 -10.49 -25.25
N GLN A 11 9.60 -10.98 -25.13
CA GLN A 11 9.90 -12.33 -24.66
C GLN A 11 9.65 -12.49 -23.15
N LEU A 12 9.67 -11.38 -22.40
CA LEU A 12 9.43 -11.34 -20.96
C LEU A 12 7.96 -11.56 -20.60
N PHE A 13 7.05 -11.46 -21.57
CA PHE A 13 5.60 -11.51 -21.36
C PHE A 13 4.99 -12.63 -22.20
N ASP A 14 4.19 -13.50 -21.57
CA ASP A 14 3.44 -14.53 -22.29
C ASP A 14 2.26 -13.93 -23.05
N VAL A 15 1.67 -12.85 -22.52
CA VAL A 15 0.57 -12.11 -23.15
C VAL A 15 0.80 -10.61 -23.00
N VAL A 16 0.64 -9.86 -24.09
CA VAL A 16 0.67 -8.39 -24.08
C VAL A 16 -0.68 -7.84 -24.56
N ILE A 17 -1.36 -7.11 -23.68
CA ILE A 17 -2.65 -6.45 -23.99
C ILE A 17 -2.45 -4.94 -23.93
N VAL A 18 -2.79 -4.23 -25.00
CA VAL A 18 -2.72 -2.77 -25.11
C VAL A 18 -4.12 -2.18 -25.24
N GLN A 19 -4.31 -0.95 -24.76
CA GLN A 19 -5.62 -0.29 -24.76
C GLN A 19 -6.74 -1.19 -24.22
N ALA A 20 -6.49 -1.82 -23.07
CA ALA A 20 -7.47 -2.67 -22.40
C ALA A 20 -8.76 -1.90 -22.04
N ASP A 21 -8.70 -0.56 -21.95
CA ASP A 21 -9.82 0.29 -21.58
C ASP A 21 -10.32 -0.01 -20.16
N LYS A 22 -9.41 0.02 -19.19
CA LYS A 22 -9.75 -0.11 -17.76
C LYS A 22 -10.59 1.10 -17.32
N PRO A 23 -11.65 0.92 -16.49
CA PRO A 23 -12.06 -0.32 -15.81
C PRO A 23 -12.98 -1.23 -16.62
N SER A 24 -13.42 -0.82 -17.82
CA SER A 24 -14.34 -1.59 -18.68
C SER A 24 -13.80 -3.00 -18.97
N PHE A 25 -12.48 -3.16 -19.11
CA PHE A 25 -11.84 -4.48 -19.24
C PHE A 25 -12.31 -5.52 -18.20
N PHE A 26 -12.49 -5.08 -16.95
CA PHE A 26 -12.81 -5.97 -15.82
C PHE A 26 -14.32 -6.23 -15.67
N THR A 27 -15.16 -5.37 -16.25
CA THR A 27 -16.60 -5.31 -15.99
C THR A 27 -17.46 -5.59 -17.22
N ASP A 28 -17.01 -5.21 -18.42
CA ASP A 28 -17.77 -5.33 -19.66
C ASP A 28 -17.23 -6.50 -20.53
N PRO A 29 -18.03 -7.56 -20.75
CA PRO A 29 -17.64 -8.69 -21.59
C PRO A 29 -17.74 -8.43 -23.10
N ARG A 30 -18.24 -7.26 -23.55
CA ARG A 30 -18.60 -7.04 -24.96
C ARG A 30 -17.41 -6.83 -25.89
N LYS A 31 -16.28 -6.33 -25.39
CA LYS A 31 -15.12 -5.98 -26.22
C LYS A 31 -14.26 -7.22 -26.47
N PRO A 32 -14.16 -7.73 -27.72
CA PRO A 32 -13.32 -8.88 -28.02
C PRO A 32 -11.84 -8.48 -28.13
N PHE A 33 -10.95 -9.45 -27.98
CA PHE A 33 -9.53 -9.27 -28.30
C PHE A 33 -9.34 -9.08 -29.81
N ARG A 34 -8.42 -8.19 -30.18
CA ARG A 34 -7.95 -8.01 -31.57
C ARG A 34 -6.44 -8.13 -31.64
N LYS A 35 -5.91 -8.91 -32.59
CA LYS A 35 -4.45 -9.06 -32.77
C LYS A 35 -3.91 -7.87 -33.56
N LEU A 36 -2.81 -7.31 -33.12
CA LEU A 36 -2.06 -6.30 -33.87
C LEU A 36 -1.02 -6.98 -34.75
N ASP A 37 -0.91 -6.54 -36.01
CA ASP A 37 0.18 -6.92 -36.89
C ASP A 37 1.49 -6.20 -36.52
N GLU A 38 2.57 -6.51 -37.23
CA GLU A 38 3.88 -5.88 -37.00
C GLU A 38 3.91 -4.39 -37.38
N LYS A 39 2.96 -3.95 -38.21
CA LYS A 39 2.80 -2.57 -38.68
C LYS A 39 1.84 -1.76 -37.78
N GLY A 40 1.21 -2.38 -36.78
CA GLY A 40 0.24 -1.78 -35.86
C GLY A 40 -1.22 -1.80 -36.34
N SER A 41 -1.54 -2.50 -37.44
CA SER A 41 -2.90 -2.65 -37.97
C SER A 41 -3.66 -3.74 -37.24
N LEU A 42 -4.99 -3.56 -37.12
CA LEU A 42 -5.86 -4.53 -36.46
C LEU A 42 -6.24 -5.68 -37.39
N GLN A 43 -6.02 -6.89 -36.90
CA GLN A 43 -6.59 -8.11 -37.49
C GLN A 43 -7.97 -8.37 -36.87
N TRP A 44 -8.95 -8.60 -37.73
CA TRP A 44 -10.36 -8.77 -37.35
C TRP A 44 -10.73 -10.21 -37.01
N ASP A 45 -9.81 -11.14 -37.21
CA ASP A 45 -10.00 -12.55 -36.91
C ASP A 45 -10.37 -12.76 -35.44
N ARG A 46 -11.22 -13.77 -35.22
CA ARG A 46 -11.59 -14.18 -33.87
C ARG A 46 -10.38 -14.79 -33.19
N ILE A 47 -10.07 -14.29 -32.00
CA ILE A 47 -8.98 -14.81 -31.18
C ILE A 47 -9.45 -16.05 -30.41
N THR A 48 -8.87 -17.20 -30.72
CA THR A 48 -9.13 -18.49 -30.04
C THR A 48 -8.06 -18.84 -29.01
N ARG A 49 -6.87 -18.25 -29.10
CA ARG A 49 -5.76 -18.41 -28.16
C ARG A 49 -4.87 -17.17 -28.10
N LEU A 50 -4.24 -16.97 -26.96
CA LEU A 50 -3.24 -15.91 -26.74
C LEU A 50 -1.84 -16.49 -26.96
N GLU A 51 -1.08 -15.90 -27.89
CA GLU A 51 0.22 -16.38 -28.35
C GLU A 51 1.34 -15.48 -27.86
N LYS A 52 2.41 -16.08 -27.35
CA LYS A 52 3.60 -15.36 -26.90
C LYS A 52 4.23 -14.54 -28.03
N GLY A 53 4.67 -13.33 -27.70
CA GLY A 53 5.27 -12.38 -28.64
C GLY A 53 4.27 -11.64 -29.54
N LYS A 54 2.96 -11.96 -29.48
CA LYS A 54 1.90 -11.22 -30.17
C LYS A 54 1.30 -10.16 -29.25
N ILE A 55 0.80 -9.08 -29.85
CA ILE A 55 0.17 -7.97 -29.13
C ILE A 55 -1.32 -7.99 -29.42
N TYR A 56 -2.11 -7.89 -28.36
CA TYR A 56 -3.56 -7.85 -28.42
C TYR A 56 -4.06 -6.48 -28.00
N ARG A 57 -5.11 -5.98 -28.66
CA ARG A 57 -5.78 -4.73 -28.33
C ARG A 57 -7.15 -5.03 -27.73
N GLN A 58 -7.58 -4.22 -26.76
CA GLN A 58 -8.87 -4.36 -26.07
C GLN A 58 -9.02 -5.74 -25.40
N GLY A 59 -10.16 -6.40 -25.57
CA GLY A 59 -10.55 -7.59 -24.84
C GLY A 59 -11.30 -7.29 -23.55
N ASN A 60 -11.53 -8.36 -22.80
CA ASN A 60 -12.20 -8.34 -21.51
C ASN A 60 -11.65 -9.47 -20.63
N LEU A 61 -11.84 -9.33 -19.32
CA LEU A 61 -11.34 -10.28 -18.34
C LEU A 61 -12.00 -11.66 -18.48
N PHE A 62 -13.27 -11.76 -18.86
CA PHE A 62 -13.97 -13.04 -18.99
C PHE A 62 -13.37 -13.90 -20.10
N ASP A 63 -13.14 -13.31 -21.28
CA ASP A 63 -12.44 -13.96 -22.37
C ASP A 63 -10.99 -14.26 -22.00
N PHE A 64 -10.30 -13.36 -21.29
CA PHE A 64 -8.94 -13.60 -20.83
C PHE A 64 -8.86 -14.85 -19.94
N LEU A 65 -9.71 -14.94 -18.91
CA LEU A 65 -9.80 -16.08 -18.01
C LEU A 65 -10.18 -17.38 -18.72
N ARG A 66 -11.01 -17.30 -19.76
CA ARG A 66 -11.38 -18.46 -20.59
C ARG A 66 -10.21 -18.92 -21.46
N LEU A 67 -9.44 -17.99 -22.01
CA LEU A 67 -8.34 -18.28 -22.94
C LEU A 67 -7.05 -18.72 -22.22
N THR A 68 -6.80 -18.23 -21.00
CA THR A 68 -5.59 -18.55 -20.23
C THR A 68 -5.80 -19.62 -19.16
N GLU A 69 -7.05 -19.82 -18.72
CA GLU A 69 -7.40 -20.67 -17.58
C GLU A 69 -6.79 -20.22 -16.22
N TRP A 70 -6.22 -19.01 -16.16
CA TRP A 70 -5.63 -18.45 -14.95
C TRP A 70 -6.72 -17.94 -14.01
N ARG A 71 -7.15 -18.77 -13.04
CA ARG A 71 -8.32 -18.46 -12.20
C ARG A 71 -8.01 -18.32 -10.71
N GLY A 72 -8.85 -17.51 -10.05
CA GLY A 72 -8.92 -17.36 -8.60
C GLY A 72 -7.63 -16.81 -7.97
N PRO A 73 -7.23 -17.29 -6.78
CA PRO A 73 -6.12 -16.72 -6.02
C PRO A 73 -4.73 -17.04 -6.61
N ARG A 74 -4.68 -17.79 -7.72
CA ARG A 74 -3.42 -18.10 -8.43
C ARG A 74 -2.91 -16.91 -9.25
N VAL A 75 -3.71 -15.86 -9.39
CA VAL A 75 -3.34 -14.65 -10.11
C VAL A 75 -3.09 -13.52 -9.12
N LEU A 76 -1.93 -12.89 -9.25
CA LEU A 76 -1.57 -11.66 -8.55
C LEU A 76 -1.46 -10.53 -9.58
N TYR A 77 -2.36 -9.55 -9.49
CA TYR A 77 -2.39 -8.40 -10.37
C TYR A 77 -1.77 -7.18 -9.68
N PHE A 78 -0.89 -6.47 -10.38
CA PHE A 78 -0.29 -5.23 -9.90
C PHE A 78 -0.86 -4.01 -10.62
N GLY A 79 -1.19 -2.97 -9.86
CA GLY A 79 -1.67 -1.69 -10.40
C GLY A 79 -1.25 -0.51 -9.53
N ASP A 80 -1.17 0.66 -10.14
CA ASP A 80 -0.87 1.93 -9.47
C ASP A 80 -2.16 2.68 -9.06
N HIS A 81 -3.27 2.44 -9.77
CA HIS A 81 -4.54 3.09 -9.47
C HIS A 81 -5.54 2.19 -8.74
N LEU A 82 -5.76 2.45 -7.45
CA LEU A 82 -6.67 1.66 -6.61
C LEU A 82 -8.09 1.46 -7.18
N TYR A 83 -8.64 2.44 -7.90
CA TYR A 83 -10.03 2.39 -8.38
C TYR A 83 -10.20 1.71 -9.71
N SER A 84 -9.45 2.14 -10.72
CA SER A 84 -9.59 1.59 -12.06
C SER A 84 -9.05 0.17 -12.14
N ASP A 85 -8.12 -0.19 -11.26
CA ASP A 85 -7.36 -1.42 -11.40
C ASP A 85 -7.72 -2.48 -10.37
N LEU A 86 -7.83 -2.14 -9.09
CA LEU A 86 -7.80 -3.16 -8.02
C LEU A 86 -9.16 -3.51 -7.43
N ALA A 87 -10.08 -2.54 -7.34
CA ALA A 87 -11.34 -2.71 -6.62
C ALA A 87 -12.22 -3.86 -7.18
N ASP A 88 -12.46 -3.89 -8.50
CA ASP A 88 -13.31 -4.91 -9.11
C ASP A 88 -12.63 -6.29 -9.16
N LEU A 89 -11.30 -6.35 -9.32
CA LEU A 89 -10.55 -7.60 -9.35
C LEU A 89 -10.67 -8.37 -8.03
N MET A 90 -10.46 -7.68 -6.92
CA MET A 90 -10.52 -8.30 -5.60
C MET A 90 -11.97 -8.64 -5.21
N LEU A 91 -12.93 -7.73 -5.48
CA LEU A 91 -14.31 -7.92 -5.03
C LEU A 91 -15.10 -8.93 -5.86
N ARG A 92 -14.86 -9.03 -7.17
CA ARG A 92 -15.70 -9.83 -8.09
C ARG A 92 -15.01 -11.08 -8.61
N HIS A 93 -13.69 -11.07 -8.74
CA HIS A 93 -12.94 -12.12 -9.46
C HIS A 93 -12.01 -12.94 -8.56
N GLY A 94 -11.85 -12.54 -7.30
CA GLY A 94 -11.06 -13.28 -6.30
C GLY A 94 -9.56 -13.35 -6.63
N TRP A 95 -9.06 -12.43 -7.45
CA TRP A 95 -7.63 -12.27 -7.73
C TRP A 95 -6.93 -11.64 -6.53
N ARG A 96 -5.66 -11.99 -6.33
CA ARG A 96 -4.80 -11.27 -5.42
C ARG A 96 -4.34 -9.97 -6.05
N THR A 97 -4.20 -8.92 -5.25
CA THR A 97 -3.87 -7.57 -5.73
C THR A 97 -2.66 -6.97 -5.03
N GLY A 98 -1.80 -6.33 -5.81
CA GLY A 98 -0.64 -5.57 -5.35
C GLY A 98 -0.71 -4.11 -5.81
N ALA A 99 -0.63 -3.17 -4.89
CA ALA A 99 -0.63 -1.75 -5.19
C ALA A 99 0.81 -1.20 -5.29
N ILE A 100 1.09 -0.46 -6.36
CA ILE A 100 2.36 0.27 -6.52
C ILE A 100 2.11 1.74 -6.19
N ILE A 101 2.74 2.23 -5.13
CA ILE A 101 2.55 3.59 -4.61
C ILE A 101 3.93 4.28 -4.51
N PRO A 102 4.39 4.96 -5.56
CA PRO A 102 5.70 5.61 -5.56
C PRO A 102 5.90 6.60 -4.41
N GLU A 103 4.83 7.28 -3.97
CA GLU A 103 4.83 8.24 -2.86
C GLU A 103 5.25 7.61 -1.53
N LEU A 104 5.08 6.28 -1.39
CA LEU A 104 5.47 5.53 -0.21
C LEU A 104 6.96 5.69 0.13
N GLU A 105 7.83 5.81 -0.87
CA GLU A 105 9.27 5.94 -0.64
C GLU A 105 9.61 7.26 0.08
N ARG A 106 8.90 8.36 -0.25
CA ARG A 106 9.08 9.65 0.42
C ARG A 106 8.55 9.59 1.85
N GLU A 107 7.39 8.98 2.04
CA GLU A 107 6.77 8.80 3.36
C GLU A 107 7.66 8.00 4.30
N ILE A 108 8.20 6.86 3.84
CA ILE A 108 9.14 6.04 4.62
C ILE A 108 10.38 6.85 4.99
N ARG A 109 10.94 7.63 4.05
CA ARG A 109 12.09 8.50 4.33
C ARG A 109 11.81 9.52 5.44
N ILE A 110 10.66 10.19 5.41
CA ILE A 110 10.26 11.17 6.44
C ILE A 110 10.06 10.48 7.79
N ILE A 111 9.33 9.36 7.81
CA ILE A 111 8.99 8.63 9.04
C ILE A 111 10.24 8.11 9.76
N ASN A 112 11.27 7.74 9.00
CA ASN A 112 12.54 7.24 9.54
C ASN A 112 13.53 8.36 9.92
N THR A 113 13.13 9.64 9.87
CA THR A 113 13.98 10.73 10.39
C THR A 113 13.91 10.77 11.92
N GLU A 114 15.04 11.10 12.57
CA GLU A 114 15.10 11.25 14.03
C GLU A 114 14.10 12.29 14.53
N GLN A 115 13.94 13.41 13.80
CA GLN A 115 12.99 14.45 14.15
C GLN A 115 11.55 13.93 14.21
N TYR A 116 11.12 13.13 13.21
CA TYR A 116 9.79 12.54 13.18
C TYR A 116 9.61 11.54 14.33
N MET A 117 10.59 10.63 14.49
CA MET A 117 10.54 9.59 15.53
C MET A 117 10.48 10.18 16.94
N HIS A 118 11.36 11.15 17.25
CA HIS A 118 11.38 11.81 18.55
C HIS A 118 10.08 12.59 18.81
N SER A 119 9.60 13.35 17.83
CA SER A 119 8.35 14.11 17.96
C SER A 119 7.16 13.20 18.21
N LEU A 120 7.05 12.09 17.48
CA LEU A 120 5.97 11.12 17.65
C LEU A 120 6.03 10.41 19.00
N THR A 121 7.22 9.98 19.42
CA THR A 121 7.44 9.30 20.70
C THR A 121 7.07 10.22 21.87
N TRP A 122 7.53 11.47 21.81
CA TRP A 122 7.21 12.45 22.84
C TRP A 122 5.72 12.80 22.84
N GLN A 123 5.09 12.94 21.68
CA GLN A 123 3.65 13.16 21.58
C GLN A 123 2.84 12.00 22.20
N GLN A 124 3.30 10.75 22.09
CA GLN A 124 2.69 9.58 22.74
C GLN A 124 2.89 9.62 24.26
N ALA A 125 4.10 9.93 24.72
CA ALA A 125 4.39 10.08 26.15
C ALA A 125 3.53 11.17 26.80
N LEU A 126 3.45 12.35 26.19
CA LEU A 126 2.56 13.44 26.64
C LEU A 126 1.10 13.02 26.68
N THR A 127 0.63 12.24 25.69
CA THR A 127 -0.75 11.76 25.68
C THR A 127 -1.01 10.82 26.87
N GLY A 128 -0.09 9.89 27.16
CA GLY A 128 -0.20 9.01 28.33
C GLY A 128 -0.12 9.75 29.67
N LEU A 129 0.71 10.80 29.76
CA LEU A 129 0.76 11.67 30.95
C LEU A 129 -0.55 12.44 31.15
N LEU A 130 -1.07 13.06 30.08
CA LEU A 130 -2.35 13.78 30.12
C LEU A 130 -3.50 12.84 30.54
N GLU A 131 -3.55 11.62 30.01
CA GLU A 131 -4.57 10.63 30.36
C GLU A 131 -4.56 10.24 31.84
N ARG A 132 -3.38 10.15 32.46
CA ARG A 132 -3.21 9.80 33.89
C ARG A 132 -3.43 11.00 34.82
N MET A 133 -2.90 12.16 34.43
CA MET A 133 -2.81 13.33 35.30
C MET A 133 -4.04 14.24 35.23
N GLN A 134 -4.96 14.04 34.29
CA GLN A 134 -6.22 14.82 34.19
C GLN A 134 -7.15 14.68 35.41
N THR A 135 -6.88 13.73 36.31
CA THR A 135 -7.66 13.52 37.54
C THR A 135 -7.39 14.58 38.61
N TYR A 136 -6.22 15.23 38.58
CA TYR A 136 -5.82 16.26 39.53
C TYR A 136 -6.42 17.63 39.15
N GLN A 137 -7.03 18.33 40.12
CA GLN A 137 -7.75 19.61 39.91
C GLN A 137 -7.13 20.82 40.61
N ASP A 138 -6.01 20.64 41.31
CA ASP A 138 -5.28 21.75 41.92
C ASP A 138 -4.79 22.75 40.86
N ALA A 139 -4.53 23.98 41.31
CA ALA A 139 -4.18 25.08 40.41
C ALA A 139 -2.86 24.83 39.67
N GLU A 140 -1.88 24.22 40.34
CA GLU A 140 -0.58 23.89 39.76
C GLU A 140 -0.69 22.81 38.69
N SER A 141 -1.39 21.71 38.98
CA SER A 141 -1.65 20.64 38.01
C SER A 141 -2.39 21.15 36.78
N ARG A 142 -3.38 22.04 36.95
CA ARG A 142 -4.07 22.67 35.81
C ARG A 142 -3.14 23.48 34.91
N GLN A 143 -2.17 24.20 35.48
CA GLN A 143 -1.17 24.93 34.70
C GLN A 143 -0.25 23.98 33.93
N VAL A 144 0.22 22.90 34.56
CA VAL A 144 1.06 21.88 33.91
C VAL A 144 0.32 21.18 32.78
N LEU A 145 -0.94 20.76 33.00
CA LEU A 145 -1.77 20.14 31.97
C LEU A 145 -1.99 21.07 30.78
N ALA A 146 -2.24 22.36 31.02
CA ALA A 146 -2.38 23.35 29.94
C ALA A 146 -1.08 23.51 29.14
N ALA A 147 0.09 23.52 29.80
CA ALA A 147 1.39 23.57 29.14
C ALA A 147 1.63 22.33 28.28
N TRP A 148 1.36 21.12 28.79
CA TRP A 148 1.48 19.87 28.02
C TRP A 148 0.49 19.79 26.86
N MET A 149 -0.73 20.31 27.00
CA MET A 149 -1.68 20.40 25.88
C MET A 149 -1.16 21.31 24.77
N LYS A 150 -0.54 22.44 25.12
CA LYS A 150 0.08 23.36 24.16
C LYS A 150 1.27 22.70 23.45
N GLU A 151 2.18 22.10 24.21
CA GLU A 151 3.36 21.41 23.66
C GLU A 151 2.95 20.25 22.73
N ARG A 152 1.95 19.45 23.14
CA ARG A 152 1.38 18.41 22.30
C ARG A 152 0.82 18.96 20.99
N GLN A 153 0.21 20.14 21.00
CA GLN A 153 -0.31 20.78 19.79
C GLN A 153 0.83 21.28 18.87
N GLU A 154 1.92 21.80 19.45
CA GLU A 154 3.10 22.21 18.70
C GLU A 154 3.77 21.01 18.00
N LEU A 155 3.95 19.89 18.70
CA LEU A 155 4.47 18.65 18.12
C LEU A 155 3.59 18.13 16.97
N ARG A 156 2.26 18.26 17.09
CA ARG A 156 1.32 17.90 16.02
C ARG A 156 1.52 18.77 14.78
N CYS A 157 1.80 20.06 14.96
CA CYS A 157 2.09 20.97 13.85
C CYS A 157 3.44 20.65 13.18
N ILE A 158 4.50 20.45 13.98
CA ILE A 158 5.85 20.09 13.48
C ILE A 158 5.77 18.79 12.68
N THR A 159 5.18 17.75 13.25
CA THR A 159 5.06 16.42 12.63
C THR A 159 4.27 16.48 11.32
N LYS A 160 3.22 17.32 11.25
CA LYS A 160 2.45 17.53 10.01
C LYS A 160 3.27 18.27 8.94
N ALA A 161 4.06 19.27 9.35
CA ALA A 161 4.87 20.10 8.46
C ALA A 161 6.03 19.34 7.80
N LEU A 162 6.42 18.18 8.34
CA LEU A 162 7.43 17.30 7.73
C LEU A 162 6.96 16.66 6.42
N PHE A 163 5.64 16.58 6.20
CA PHE A 163 5.07 16.08 4.94
C PHE A 163 4.75 17.22 3.98
N ASN A 164 4.00 16.93 2.92
CA ASN A 164 3.57 17.94 1.97
C ASN A 164 2.84 19.09 2.71
N ALA A 165 3.27 20.34 2.46
CA ALA A 165 2.75 21.50 3.18
C ALA A 165 1.24 21.74 2.97
N GLN A 166 0.69 21.36 1.82
CA GLN A 166 -0.72 21.58 1.48
C GLN A 166 -1.62 20.44 1.95
N PHE A 167 -1.20 19.19 1.72
CA PHE A 167 -2.06 18.01 1.92
C PHE A 167 -1.60 17.09 3.05
N GLY A 168 -0.38 17.25 3.56
CA GLY A 168 0.21 16.37 4.57
C GLY A 168 0.57 14.99 4.00
N SER A 169 0.52 13.97 4.87
CA SER A 169 0.77 12.58 4.50
C SER A 169 -0.41 12.01 3.70
N ILE A 170 -0.10 11.18 2.70
CA ILE A 170 -1.10 10.45 1.92
C ILE A 170 -1.77 9.35 2.75
N PHE A 171 -1.09 8.83 3.78
CA PHE A 171 -1.57 7.68 4.55
C PHE A 171 -2.28 8.07 5.84
N ARG A 172 -1.89 9.18 6.49
CA ARG A 172 -2.41 9.51 7.82
C ARG A 172 -2.54 11.02 8.06
N THR A 173 -3.60 11.40 8.77
CA THR A 173 -3.75 12.74 9.35
C THR A 173 -3.90 12.60 10.86
N PHE A 174 -2.86 13.02 11.60
CA PHE A 174 -2.76 12.80 13.05
C PHE A 174 -2.95 11.33 13.43
N HIS A 175 -4.02 10.97 14.12
CA HIS A 175 -4.34 9.60 14.52
C HIS A 175 -5.13 8.83 13.47
N ASN A 176 -5.74 9.52 12.50
CA ASN A 176 -6.69 8.90 11.57
C ASN A 176 -6.02 8.48 10.26
N PRO A 177 -6.21 7.22 9.82
CA PRO A 177 -5.83 6.83 8.47
C PRO A 177 -6.68 7.61 7.46
N THR A 178 -6.06 8.09 6.39
CA THR A 178 -6.76 8.79 5.31
C THR A 178 -7.72 7.86 4.58
N TYR A 179 -8.61 8.46 3.79
CA TYR A 179 -9.46 7.70 2.88
C TYR A 179 -8.66 6.80 1.93
N PHE A 180 -7.53 7.30 1.43
CA PHE A 180 -6.60 6.54 0.60
C PHE A 180 -6.08 5.31 1.35
N SER A 181 -5.54 5.47 2.57
CA SER A 181 -5.03 4.36 3.38
C SER A 181 -6.11 3.29 3.66
N ARG A 182 -7.32 3.71 4.04
CA ARG A 182 -8.43 2.77 4.29
C ARG A 182 -8.80 1.96 3.05
N ARG A 183 -8.80 2.59 1.87
CA ARG A 183 -9.09 1.90 0.61
C ARG A 183 -7.93 1.04 0.13
N LEU A 184 -6.70 1.46 0.35
CA LEU A 184 -5.51 0.65 0.08
C LEU A 184 -5.57 -0.69 0.83
N VAL A 185 -5.78 -0.63 2.14
CA VAL A 185 -5.89 -1.83 2.99
C VAL A 185 -7.08 -2.70 2.57
N ARG A 186 -8.15 -2.08 2.06
CA ARG A 186 -9.32 -2.83 1.60
C ARG A 186 -9.08 -3.53 0.26
N PHE A 187 -8.42 -2.91 -0.70
CA PHE A 187 -8.38 -3.36 -2.11
C PHE A 187 -7.05 -4.02 -2.53
N SER A 188 -6.07 -4.10 -1.62
CA SER A 188 -4.74 -4.58 -1.92
C SER A 188 -4.28 -5.56 -0.86
N ASP A 189 -3.88 -6.77 -1.27
CA ASP A 189 -3.24 -7.74 -0.37
C ASP A 189 -1.80 -7.31 -0.02
N LEU A 190 -1.10 -6.71 -0.99
CA LEU A 190 0.26 -6.20 -0.85
C LEU A 190 0.36 -4.77 -1.37
N TYR A 191 1.24 -3.96 -0.81
CA TYR A 191 1.57 -2.67 -1.41
C TYR A 191 3.05 -2.35 -1.24
N MET A 192 3.63 -1.65 -2.21
CA MET A 192 5.05 -1.35 -2.27
C MET A 192 5.32 -0.08 -3.07
N ALA A 193 6.50 0.51 -2.92
CA ALA A 193 6.88 1.71 -3.67
C ALA A 193 7.19 1.39 -5.15
N SER A 194 7.73 0.21 -5.43
CA SER A 194 8.14 -0.24 -6.76
C SER A 194 8.07 -1.76 -6.85
N LEU A 195 7.85 -2.30 -8.06
CA LEU A 195 7.92 -3.75 -8.34
C LEU A 195 9.29 -4.35 -8.00
N SER A 196 10.36 -3.55 -8.07
CA SER A 196 11.71 -4.01 -7.72
C SER A 196 11.83 -4.45 -6.25
N CYS A 197 10.92 -4.03 -5.37
CA CYS A 197 10.89 -4.48 -3.98
C CYS A 197 10.73 -6.00 -3.86
N LEU A 198 10.07 -6.66 -4.83
CA LEU A 198 9.89 -8.12 -4.84
C LEU A 198 11.17 -8.89 -5.12
N LEU A 199 12.19 -8.27 -5.71
CA LEU A 199 13.49 -8.90 -5.96
C LEU A 199 14.25 -9.23 -4.66
N ASN A 200 13.85 -8.62 -3.54
CA ASN A 200 14.39 -8.94 -2.22
C ASN A 200 13.83 -10.24 -1.63
N TYR A 201 12.85 -10.86 -2.30
CA TYR A 201 12.18 -12.06 -1.84
C TYR A 201 12.38 -13.20 -2.84
N ARG A 202 12.34 -14.43 -2.33
CA ARG A 202 12.31 -15.62 -3.17
C ARG A 202 10.92 -15.82 -3.76
N VAL A 203 10.83 -16.55 -4.86
CA VAL A 203 9.55 -16.84 -5.54
C VAL A 203 8.62 -17.73 -4.69
N ASP A 204 9.17 -18.53 -3.78
CA ASP A 204 8.46 -19.37 -2.82
C ASP A 204 8.14 -18.65 -1.49
N PHE A 205 8.37 -17.33 -1.40
CA PHE A 205 8.14 -16.56 -0.19
C PHE A 205 6.65 -16.41 0.13
N THR A 206 6.27 -16.65 1.38
CA THR A 206 4.89 -16.50 1.86
C THR A 206 4.78 -15.28 2.78
N PHE A 207 3.91 -14.33 2.41
CA PHE A 207 3.61 -13.16 3.23
C PHE A 207 2.48 -13.47 4.23
N TYR A 208 2.74 -13.24 5.52
CA TYR A 208 1.74 -13.41 6.58
C TYR A 208 1.26 -12.04 7.09
N PRO A 209 -0.01 -11.68 6.90
CA PRO A 209 -0.55 -10.43 7.42
C PRO A 209 -0.61 -10.47 8.95
N ARG A 210 -0.28 -9.34 9.58
CA ARG A 210 -0.37 -9.18 11.03
C ARG A 210 -1.81 -8.90 11.44
N ARG A 211 -2.20 -9.41 12.61
CA ARG A 211 -3.54 -9.21 13.16
C ARG A 211 -3.64 -7.80 13.74
N THR A 212 -4.55 -6.98 13.22
CA THR A 212 -4.81 -5.65 13.81
C THR A 212 -5.73 -5.84 15.01
N PRO A 213 -5.33 -5.46 16.23
CA PRO A 213 -6.16 -5.61 17.41
C PRO A 213 -7.38 -4.67 17.35
N LEU A 214 -8.52 -5.15 17.86
CA LEU A 214 -9.72 -4.32 18.06
C LEU A 214 -9.58 -3.47 19.34
N GLN A 215 -10.35 -2.38 19.44
CA GLN A 215 -10.26 -1.46 20.60
C GLN A 215 -10.58 -2.11 21.95
N HIS A 216 -11.35 -3.20 21.96
CA HIS A 216 -11.72 -3.95 23.17
C HIS A 216 -10.82 -5.16 23.41
N GLU A 217 -9.81 -5.38 22.56
CA GLU A 217 -8.85 -6.47 22.73
C GLU A 217 -7.65 -5.99 23.53
N ALA A 218 -7.13 -6.87 24.40
CA ALA A 218 -5.90 -6.58 25.12
C ALA A 218 -4.76 -6.34 24.10
N PRO A 219 -4.01 -5.24 24.21
CA PRO A 219 -2.86 -5.02 23.35
C PRO A 219 -1.81 -6.09 23.63
N LEU A 220 -1.66 -7.06 22.72
CA LEU A 220 -0.54 -7.98 22.73
C LEU A 220 0.72 -7.19 22.38
N TRP A 221 1.48 -6.81 23.41
CA TRP A 221 2.69 -5.97 23.32
C TRP A 221 3.74 -6.46 22.31
N MET A 222 3.71 -7.75 21.92
CA MET A 222 4.70 -8.35 21.02
C MET A 222 4.56 -7.96 19.55
N ASP A 223 3.38 -7.57 19.05
CA ASP A 223 3.20 -7.29 17.60
C ASP A 223 3.59 -5.85 17.21
N GLN A 224 3.76 -4.93 18.18
CA GLN A 224 4.26 -3.57 17.94
C GLN A 224 5.78 -3.49 17.76
N LEU A 225 6.53 -4.51 18.20
CA LEU A 225 7.98 -4.58 18.09
C LEU A 225 8.45 -4.80 16.63
N CYS A 226 7.61 -5.36 15.77
CA CYS A 226 7.97 -5.67 14.38
C CYS A 226 7.58 -4.58 13.36
N THR A 227 6.88 -3.52 13.77
CA THR A 227 6.56 -2.38 12.90
C THR A 227 7.75 -1.43 12.76
N GLY A 228 8.82 -1.87 12.10
CA GLY A 228 9.83 -1.05 11.39
C GLY A 228 10.59 0.05 12.15
N CYS A 229 10.26 0.33 13.42
CA CYS A 229 10.81 1.41 14.24
C CYS A 229 11.68 0.86 15.38
N MET A 230 12.18 -0.37 15.26
CA MET A 230 13.13 -0.94 16.22
C MET A 230 14.52 -1.06 15.59
N LYS A 231 15.14 0.12 15.42
CA LYS A 231 16.53 0.28 15.87
C LYS A 231 16.50 1.11 17.16
N THR A 232 15.86 0.60 18.21
CA THR A 232 16.05 1.13 19.57
C THR A 232 17.29 0.47 20.16
N PRO A 233 18.39 1.20 20.44
CA PRO A 233 19.62 0.61 20.99
C PRO A 233 19.49 0.10 22.44
N PHE A 234 18.36 0.36 23.12
CA PHE A 234 18.23 0.18 24.57
C PHE A 234 17.46 -1.08 25.02
N LEU A 235 17.32 -2.08 24.14
CA LEU A 235 16.68 -3.35 24.50
C LEU A 235 17.49 -4.22 25.48
N SER A 236 18.78 -3.94 25.68
CA SER A 236 19.59 -4.64 26.69
C SER A 236 19.15 -4.32 28.13
N ASP A 237 18.65 -3.12 28.39
CA ASP A 237 18.53 -2.61 29.76
C ASP A 237 17.16 -2.90 30.40
N MET A 238 16.17 -3.30 29.59
CA MET A 238 14.83 -3.65 30.09
C MET A 238 14.60 -5.15 30.30
N ALA A 239 15.57 -6.01 29.97
CA ALA A 239 15.50 -7.44 30.25
C ALA A 239 15.76 -7.80 31.73
N HIS A 240 16.16 -6.82 32.56
CA HIS A 240 16.55 -7.02 33.95
C HIS A 240 15.51 -6.60 34.99
N ILE A 241 14.27 -6.32 34.59
CA ILE A 241 13.17 -6.13 35.54
C ILE A 241 12.29 -7.39 35.54
N ARG A 242 12.76 -8.40 36.26
CA ARG A 242 11.95 -9.45 36.88
C ARG A 242 12.49 -9.72 38.27
#